data_AF-A0A367XWX7-F1
#
_entry.id   AF-A0A367XWX7-F1
#
_cell.length_a   1.000
_cell.length_b   1.000
_cell.length_c   1.000
_cell.angle_alpha   90.00
_cell.angle_beta   90.00
_cell.angle_gamma   90.00
#
_symmetry.space_group_name_H-M   'P 1'
#
loop_
_entity.id
_entity.type
_entity.pdbx_description
1 polymer ?
#
loop_
_entity_poly.entity_id
_entity_poly.type
_entity_poly.pdbx_seq_one_letter_code
_entity_poly.pdbx_strand_id
1 'polypeptide(L)'
;MKRDHPDSEPEQSDEVANLILRLVKQPPEIIERVISYIRKDNLSIFLDCHVLVPHVLPYFEKHVCLDSSFGEPRGPLIWQTFDPVVEEDLPRLLMRDLQEFIKRFDKYPEEVSTMVCMEVELSYEDKELRRPEDTPVDSECEDDYIEIDMQEYIPRWCEVYLDLLKNVKYWNVIEAFNEFGGVEAFDALAPYMNIRAVRIGVGQHDGLRNPEMIPVLISKIPESVERLEINLKLELRDIDYSRFTHLESLKGPVVSGDVIRLVPRILKSLDIYVVGDNREPVSFEDSGEVPPALKHFKIDSPDKFLHLDELVKQMTNLESFEVTNGCDSALIDSLPVTITSLSLTKCDIRAKSIMRFQKLKILVLLDCTFPQGLFVSEKNFPKLRTFEWKAGGDNYMRASLSGAVFPRGLYNILLEGDFIIDNFQAPPELRTLVLGSCLIPTISNFKLPDKLVQLEVRFTDLKSLNGFHFPTALMWVRISRNQKLSSMKNTNLAELKFLFYVDFRHNGDLTGSDEPDKLLRYKYSSFSQAENRDDGPANKQRRLDEDTDSSEAEVD
;
A
#
# COMPACT_ATOMS: atom_id res chain seq x y z
N MET A 1 32.02 -13.77 -14.29
CA MET A 1 33.20 -13.32 -13.52
C MET A 1 32.72 -13.02 -12.10
N LYS A 2 32.94 -13.92 -11.13
CA LYS A 2 32.52 -13.74 -9.74
C LYS A 2 33.41 -12.68 -9.09
N ARG A 3 32.85 -11.55 -8.67
CA ARG A 3 33.51 -10.62 -7.75
C ARG A 3 33.35 -11.20 -6.35
N ASP A 4 34.40 -11.86 -5.87
CA ASP A 4 34.55 -12.18 -4.46
C ASP A 4 34.68 -10.84 -3.71
N HIS A 5 33.66 -10.46 -2.95
CA HIS A 5 33.79 -9.50 -1.86
C HIS A 5 34.11 -10.30 -0.60
N PRO A 6 35.39 -10.39 -0.17
CA PRO A 6 35.70 -10.90 1.15
C PRO A 6 35.41 -9.76 2.14
N ASP A 7 34.56 -10.01 3.13
CA ASP A 7 34.36 -9.25 4.40
C ASP A 7 32.89 -8.92 4.78
N SER A 8 31.88 -9.55 4.19
CA SER A 8 30.51 -9.49 4.75
C SER A 8 30.24 -10.61 5.79
N GLU A 9 30.27 -10.20 7.06
CA GLU A 9 29.66 -10.77 8.29
C GLU A 9 29.21 -12.24 8.35
N PRO A 10 30.04 -13.17 8.84
CA PRO A 10 29.60 -14.51 9.25
C PRO A 10 28.62 -14.53 10.44
N GLU A 11 28.47 -13.43 11.20
CA GLU A 11 27.64 -13.41 12.42
C GLU A 11 26.12 -13.36 12.17
N GLN A 12 25.65 -12.90 11.00
CA GLN A 12 24.21 -12.79 10.71
C GLN A 12 23.54 -14.15 10.46
N SER A 13 24.26 -15.07 9.81
CA SER A 13 23.75 -16.40 9.49
C SER A 13 23.44 -17.22 10.76
N ASP A 14 24.29 -17.07 11.78
CA ASP A 14 24.17 -17.80 13.03
C ASP A 14 22.98 -17.35 13.88
N GLU A 15 22.60 -16.07 13.86
CA GLU A 15 21.45 -15.58 14.63
C GLU A 15 20.10 -16.03 14.07
N VAL A 16 19.92 -15.97 12.74
CA VAL A 16 18.70 -16.45 12.09
C VAL A 16 18.58 -17.96 12.29
N ALA A 17 19.68 -18.70 12.12
CA ALA A 17 19.73 -20.12 12.43
C ALA A 17 19.36 -20.39 13.90
N ASN A 18 19.90 -19.63 14.85
CA ASN A 18 19.58 -19.76 16.27
C ASN A 18 18.12 -19.42 16.59
N LEU A 19 17.54 -18.41 15.94
CA LEU A 19 16.13 -18.06 16.08
C LEU A 19 15.23 -19.19 15.56
N ILE A 20 15.53 -19.72 14.38
CA ILE A 20 14.85 -20.88 13.80
C ILE A 20 14.95 -22.06 14.77
N LEU A 21 16.15 -22.36 15.29
CA LEU A 21 16.38 -23.43 16.26
C LEU A 21 15.61 -23.25 17.59
N ARG A 22 15.35 -22.01 18.01
CA ARG A 22 14.49 -21.72 19.18
C ARG A 22 13.01 -21.86 18.84
N LEU A 23 12.61 -21.42 17.66
CA LEU A 23 11.24 -21.47 17.17
C LEU A 23 10.76 -22.91 16.98
N VAL A 24 11.57 -23.77 16.35
CA VAL A 24 11.23 -25.19 16.14
C VAL A 24 11.08 -25.99 17.44
N LYS A 25 11.55 -25.45 18.57
CA LYS A 25 11.38 -26.06 19.91
C LYS A 25 10.12 -25.57 20.63
N GLN A 26 9.40 -24.60 20.08
CA GLN A 26 8.17 -24.10 20.69
C GLN A 26 6.97 -25.01 20.37
N PRO A 27 5.88 -24.94 21.15
CA PRO A 27 4.62 -25.57 20.81
C PRO A 27 4.05 -25.06 19.47
N PRO A 28 3.31 -25.89 18.71
CA PRO A 28 2.67 -25.52 17.44
C PRO A 28 1.94 -24.17 17.48
N GLU A 29 1.19 -23.89 18.55
CA GLU A 29 0.38 -22.69 18.70
C GLU A 29 1.25 -21.42 18.81
N ILE A 30 2.46 -21.56 19.36
CA ILE A 30 3.43 -20.46 19.43
C ILE A 30 4.10 -20.27 18.09
N ILE A 31 4.45 -21.36 17.39
CA ILE A 31 5.04 -21.30 16.05
C ILE A 31 4.08 -20.60 15.07
N GLU A 32 2.82 -21.04 15.03
CA GLU A 32 1.78 -20.44 14.20
C GLU A 32 1.58 -18.96 14.51
N ARG A 33 1.56 -18.60 15.80
CA ARG A 33 1.43 -17.21 16.22
C ARG A 33 2.63 -16.38 15.76
N VAL A 34 3.86 -16.87 15.89
CA VAL A 34 5.06 -16.15 15.41
C VAL A 34 5.01 -15.99 13.89
N ILE A 35 4.75 -17.06 13.14
CA ILE A 35 4.64 -17.02 11.67
C ILE A 35 3.54 -16.06 11.22
N SER A 36 2.44 -15.95 11.98
CA SER A 36 1.37 -15.01 11.68
C SER A 36 1.83 -13.55 11.70
N TYR A 37 2.84 -13.21 12.51
CA TYR A 37 3.43 -11.87 12.61
C TYR A 37 4.56 -11.60 11.60
N ILE A 38 5.08 -12.63 10.93
CA ILE A 38 6.08 -12.47 9.87
C ILE A 38 5.35 -12.09 8.58
N ARG A 39 5.89 -11.11 7.85
CA ARG A 39 5.39 -10.77 6.51
C ARG A 39 5.53 -11.95 5.56
N LYS A 40 4.52 -12.16 4.73
CA LYS A 40 4.36 -13.40 3.99
C LYS A 40 5.39 -13.57 2.90
N ASP A 41 5.87 -12.48 2.33
CA ASP A 41 6.95 -12.45 1.34
C ASP A 41 8.28 -13.01 1.87
N ASN A 42 8.48 -13.05 3.18
CA ASN A 42 9.67 -13.64 3.80
C ASN A 42 9.49 -15.11 4.18
N LEU A 43 8.32 -15.72 3.98
CA LEU A 43 8.08 -17.07 4.48
C LEU A 43 8.83 -18.16 3.68
N SER A 44 9.33 -17.84 2.49
CA SER A 44 10.06 -18.78 1.63
C SER A 44 11.33 -19.31 2.31
N ILE A 45 11.98 -18.50 3.17
CA ILE A 45 13.18 -18.91 3.92
C ILE A 45 12.95 -20.10 4.86
N PHE A 46 11.69 -20.38 5.22
CA PHE A 46 11.32 -21.47 6.12
C PHE A 46 10.97 -22.77 5.39
N LEU A 47 10.87 -22.77 4.06
CA LEU A 47 10.52 -23.96 3.27
C LEU A 47 11.58 -25.07 3.37
N ASP A 48 12.82 -24.71 3.70
CA ASP A 48 13.91 -25.68 3.94
C ASP A 48 13.91 -26.26 5.36
N CYS A 49 13.14 -25.69 6.28
CA CYS A 49 13.01 -26.18 7.64
C CYS A 49 11.80 -27.11 7.77
N HIS A 50 12.00 -28.42 7.60
CA HIS A 50 10.92 -29.42 7.62
C HIS A 50 9.96 -29.33 8.83
N VAL A 51 10.45 -28.88 9.99
CA VAL A 51 9.63 -28.71 11.21
C VAL A 51 8.68 -27.51 11.08
N LEU A 52 9.09 -26.46 10.38
CA LEU A 52 8.29 -25.24 10.17
C LEU A 52 7.38 -25.34 8.95
N VAL A 53 7.68 -26.21 7.99
CA VAL A 53 6.89 -26.41 6.76
C VAL A 53 5.38 -26.52 7.04
N PRO A 54 4.89 -27.36 7.98
CA PRO A 54 3.44 -27.47 8.22
C PRO A 54 2.75 -26.17 8.61
N HIS A 55 3.50 -25.21 9.16
CA HIS A 55 2.97 -23.93 9.62
C HIS A 55 3.07 -22.82 8.56
N VAL A 56 3.99 -22.92 7.60
CA VAL A 56 4.11 -21.96 6.49
C VAL A 56 3.37 -22.40 5.24
N LEU A 57 3.26 -23.71 5.02
CA LEU A 57 2.63 -24.30 3.83
C LEU A 57 1.21 -23.78 3.57
N PRO A 58 0.33 -23.57 4.58
CA PRO A 58 -1.01 -23.02 4.34
C PRO A 58 -1.03 -21.64 3.69
N TYR A 59 0.03 -20.84 3.83
CA TYR A 59 0.12 -19.54 3.16
C TYR A 59 0.42 -19.69 1.67
N PHE A 60 1.34 -20.61 1.32
CA PHE A 60 1.69 -20.93 -0.07
C PHE A 60 0.59 -21.70 -0.79
N GLU A 61 -0.14 -22.57 -0.09
CA GLU A 61 -1.31 -23.27 -0.65
C GLU A 61 -2.46 -22.32 -0.97
N LYS A 62 -2.55 -21.17 -0.29
CA LYS A 62 -3.64 -20.21 -0.50
C LYS A 62 -3.36 -19.28 -1.67
N HIS A 63 -2.30 -18.48 -1.60
CA HIS A 63 -2.01 -17.46 -2.61
C HIS A 63 -0.52 -17.14 -2.64
N VAL A 64 0.11 -17.24 -3.81
CA VAL A 64 1.50 -16.87 -4.05
C VAL A 64 1.57 -15.73 -5.07
N CYS A 65 2.53 -14.82 -4.90
CA CYS A 65 2.89 -13.83 -5.90
C CYS A 65 4.20 -14.24 -6.59
N LEU A 66 4.21 -14.24 -7.92
CA LEU A 66 5.42 -14.39 -8.71
C LEU A 66 6.05 -13.02 -8.87
N ASP A 67 7.21 -12.85 -8.24
CA ASP A 67 7.93 -11.59 -8.23
C ASP A 67 9.43 -11.84 -8.26
N SER A 68 10.04 -11.38 -9.34
CA SER A 68 11.46 -11.43 -9.61
C SER A 68 12.28 -10.31 -9.01
N SER A 69 11.63 -9.20 -8.66
CA SER A 69 12.27 -8.05 -8.03
C SER A 69 12.49 -8.25 -6.53
N PHE A 70 12.05 -9.39 -5.99
CA PHE A 70 12.16 -9.66 -4.57
C PHE A 70 13.62 -9.85 -4.15
N GLY A 71 14.19 -8.79 -3.56
CA GLY A 71 15.50 -8.84 -2.95
C GLY A 71 15.51 -9.72 -1.69
N GLU A 72 16.65 -10.36 -1.43
CA GLU A 72 16.85 -11.12 -0.20
C GLU A 72 16.52 -10.25 1.04
N PRO A 73 15.90 -10.83 2.09
CA PRO A 73 15.55 -10.10 3.30
C PRO A 73 16.77 -9.39 3.89
N ARG A 74 16.80 -8.04 3.86
CA ARG A 74 17.88 -7.26 4.45
C ARG A 74 17.60 -7.01 5.94
N GLY A 75 18.11 -7.91 6.79
CA GLY A 75 18.07 -7.80 8.26
C GLY A 75 16.91 -8.56 8.95
N PRO A 76 16.70 -8.35 10.26
CA PRO A 76 15.64 -8.98 11.03
C PRO A 76 14.25 -8.85 10.39
N LEU A 77 13.51 -9.95 10.35
CA LEU A 77 12.17 -10.04 9.73
C LEU A 77 11.17 -9.00 10.25
N ILE A 78 11.29 -8.61 11.53
CA ILE A 78 10.43 -7.60 12.16
C ILE A 78 10.61 -6.20 11.56
N TRP A 79 11.75 -5.91 10.93
CA TRP A 79 12.00 -4.61 10.31
C TRP A 79 11.11 -4.35 9.11
N GLN A 80 10.62 -5.43 8.49
CA GLN A 80 9.82 -5.34 7.29
C GLN A 80 8.34 -5.12 7.63
N THR A 81 7.84 -5.49 8.81
CA THR A 81 6.42 -5.27 9.19
C THR A 81 6.03 -3.79 9.23
N PHE A 82 7.01 -2.89 9.19
CA PHE A 82 6.83 -1.44 9.19
C PHE A 82 7.25 -0.79 7.87
N ASP A 83 7.50 -1.59 6.83
CA ASP A 83 7.73 -1.08 5.49
C ASP A 83 6.38 -0.76 4.82
N PRO A 84 6.08 0.52 4.52
CA PRO A 84 4.80 0.88 3.91
C PRO A 84 4.72 0.52 2.42
N VAL A 85 5.83 0.09 1.81
CA VAL A 85 5.98 0.04 0.33
C VAL A 85 5.40 -1.22 -0.29
N VAL A 86 5.07 -2.26 0.49
CA VAL A 86 4.62 -3.52 -0.10
C VAL A 86 3.10 -3.61 -0.08
N GLU A 87 2.52 -3.46 -1.27
CA GLU A 87 1.06 -3.45 -1.49
C GLU A 87 0.38 -4.76 -1.10
N GLU A 88 1.08 -5.89 -1.22
CA GLU A 88 0.53 -7.24 -0.99
C GLU A 88 1.42 -8.06 -0.04
N ASP A 89 0.89 -8.39 1.15
CA ASP A 89 1.50 -9.28 2.14
C ASP A 89 1.28 -10.76 1.74
N LEU A 90 1.90 -11.17 0.64
CA LEU A 90 1.82 -12.51 0.05
C LEU A 90 3.19 -13.19 0.00
N PRO A 91 3.27 -14.53 0.13
CA PRO A 91 4.48 -15.27 -0.21
C PRO A 91 4.93 -14.99 -1.64
N ARG A 92 6.22 -14.75 -1.81
CA ARG A 92 6.85 -14.46 -3.11
C ARG A 92 7.76 -15.60 -3.52
N LEU A 93 7.66 -16.01 -4.78
CA LEU A 93 8.50 -17.04 -5.41
C LEU A 93 8.80 -16.64 -6.85
N LEU A 94 9.86 -17.18 -7.43
CA LEU A 94 10.02 -17.19 -8.88
C LEU A 94 9.19 -18.32 -9.50
N MET A 95 8.87 -18.25 -10.80
CA MET A 95 8.14 -19.34 -11.46
C MET A 95 8.81 -20.72 -11.30
N ARG A 96 10.14 -20.80 -11.47
CA ARG A 96 10.91 -22.03 -11.27
C ARG A 96 10.85 -22.55 -9.82
N ASP A 97 10.85 -21.63 -8.85
CA ASP A 97 10.80 -21.99 -7.43
C ASP A 97 9.41 -22.49 -7.05
N LEU A 98 8.36 -21.96 -7.68
CA LEU A 98 7.00 -22.49 -7.56
C LEU A 98 6.89 -23.90 -8.16
N GLN A 99 7.52 -24.17 -9.30
CA GLN A 99 7.55 -25.51 -9.89
C GLN A 99 8.27 -26.52 -8.96
N GLU A 100 9.43 -26.15 -8.41
CA GLU A 100 10.15 -27.02 -7.46
C GLU A 100 9.37 -27.15 -6.14
N PHE A 101 8.69 -26.10 -5.68
CA PHE A 101 7.78 -26.16 -4.52
C PHE A 101 6.68 -27.20 -4.76
N ILE A 102 5.98 -27.14 -5.90
CA ILE A 102 4.91 -28.10 -6.24
C ILE A 102 5.47 -29.52 -6.27
N LYS A 103 6.61 -29.73 -6.91
CA LYS A 103 7.26 -31.04 -6.98
C LYS A 103 7.69 -31.57 -5.61
N ARG A 104 8.19 -30.69 -4.73
CA ARG A 104 8.68 -31.03 -3.40
C ARG A 104 7.55 -31.36 -2.43
N PHE A 105 6.43 -30.63 -2.50
CA PHE A 105 5.36 -30.73 -1.52
C PHE A 105 4.07 -31.39 -2.06
N ASP A 106 3.97 -31.61 -3.37
CA ASP A 106 2.78 -32.13 -4.06
C ASP A 106 1.52 -31.28 -3.79
N LYS A 107 1.71 -29.96 -3.87
CA LYS A 107 0.69 -28.95 -3.55
C LYS A 107 0.72 -27.81 -4.55
N TYR A 108 -0.45 -27.49 -5.10
CA TYR A 108 -0.66 -26.31 -5.93
C TYR A 108 -1.27 -25.19 -5.08
N PRO A 109 -0.82 -23.92 -5.24
CA PRO A 109 -1.55 -22.78 -4.73
C PRO A 109 -2.95 -22.68 -5.34
N GLU A 110 -3.93 -22.24 -4.54
CA GLU A 110 -5.27 -21.92 -5.04
C GLU A 110 -5.22 -20.68 -5.94
N GLU A 111 -4.49 -19.63 -5.54
CA GLU A 111 -4.31 -18.40 -6.29
C GLU A 111 -2.84 -18.13 -6.61
N VAL A 112 -2.55 -17.63 -7.81
CA VAL A 112 -1.23 -17.11 -8.17
C VAL A 112 -1.37 -15.73 -8.80
N SER A 113 -0.67 -14.73 -8.26
CA SER A 113 -0.47 -13.42 -8.89
C SER A 113 0.82 -13.41 -9.70
N THR A 114 0.84 -12.82 -10.89
CA THR A 114 2.06 -12.79 -11.72
C THR A 114 2.09 -11.61 -12.67
N MET A 115 3.28 -11.07 -12.91
CA MET A 115 3.59 -10.21 -14.06
C MET A 115 4.17 -11.04 -15.18
N VAL A 116 3.33 -11.41 -16.16
CA VAL A 116 3.70 -12.48 -17.11
C VAL A 116 4.84 -12.04 -18.01
N CYS A 117 4.83 -10.79 -18.49
CA CYS A 117 5.92 -10.30 -19.34
C CYS A 117 7.29 -10.43 -18.66
N MET A 118 7.38 -9.98 -17.41
CA MET A 118 8.61 -10.03 -16.61
C MET A 118 9.03 -11.47 -16.30
N GLU A 119 8.08 -12.34 -15.95
CA GLU A 119 8.41 -13.75 -15.67
C GLU A 119 8.90 -14.49 -16.91
N VAL A 120 8.34 -14.20 -18.09
CA VAL A 120 8.78 -14.76 -19.37
C VAL A 120 10.19 -14.27 -19.71
N GLU A 121 10.42 -12.96 -19.61
CA GLU A 121 11.73 -12.33 -19.85
C GLU A 121 12.81 -12.90 -18.94
N LEU A 122 12.54 -13.08 -17.66
CA LEU A 122 13.54 -13.59 -16.72
C LEU A 122 13.76 -15.09 -16.80
N SER A 123 12.75 -15.82 -17.27
CA SER A 123 12.91 -17.23 -17.60
C SER A 123 13.80 -17.41 -18.84
N TYR A 124 14.00 -16.38 -19.67
CA TYR A 124 14.90 -16.44 -20.83
C TYR A 124 16.36 -16.77 -20.44
N GLU A 125 16.80 -16.36 -19.26
CA GLU A 125 18.15 -16.69 -18.79
C GLU A 125 18.31 -18.20 -18.56
N ASP A 126 17.22 -18.93 -18.37
CA ASP A 126 17.22 -20.37 -18.20
C ASP A 126 17.69 -21.07 -19.48
N LYS A 127 18.64 -21.97 -19.31
CA LYS A 127 19.28 -22.68 -20.42
C LYS A 127 18.28 -23.52 -21.21
N GLU A 128 17.19 -23.94 -20.58
CA GLU A 128 16.13 -24.73 -21.23
C GLU A 128 15.28 -23.89 -22.20
N LEU A 129 15.26 -22.56 -22.06
CA LEU A 129 14.47 -21.66 -22.89
C LEU A 129 15.28 -20.93 -23.98
N ARG A 130 16.62 -21.00 -23.94
CA ARG A 130 17.52 -20.44 -24.96
C ARG A 130 17.41 -21.20 -26.28
N ARG A 131 17.57 -20.51 -27.41
CA ARG A 131 17.60 -21.21 -28.70
C ARG A 131 18.90 -22.04 -28.77
N PRO A 132 18.85 -23.26 -29.35
CA PRO A 132 20.04 -24.11 -29.50
C PRO A 132 21.18 -23.49 -30.31
N GLU A 133 20.93 -22.42 -31.08
CA GLU A 133 21.86 -21.81 -32.03
C GLU A 133 22.19 -20.34 -31.74
N ASP A 134 21.89 -19.81 -30.55
CA ASP A 134 22.08 -18.38 -30.29
C ASP A 134 23.53 -17.93 -30.54
N THR A 135 23.64 -17.07 -31.54
CA THR A 135 24.84 -16.34 -31.97
C THR A 135 25.57 -15.84 -30.72
N PRO A 136 26.90 -16.02 -30.61
CA PRO A 136 27.65 -15.47 -29.48
C PRO A 136 27.26 -14.00 -29.33
N VAL A 137 26.59 -13.70 -28.23
CA VAL A 137 26.26 -12.33 -27.85
C VAL A 137 27.61 -11.64 -27.72
N ASP A 138 27.94 -10.77 -28.69
CA ASP A 138 29.13 -9.94 -28.60
C ASP A 138 29.00 -9.16 -27.29
N SER A 139 29.81 -9.53 -26.30
CA SER A 139 29.63 -9.20 -24.90
C SER A 139 30.00 -7.74 -24.57
N GLU A 140 29.91 -6.83 -25.55
CA GLU A 140 30.40 -5.46 -25.44
C GLU A 140 29.30 -4.38 -25.42
N CYS A 141 28.02 -4.72 -25.63
CA CYS A 141 26.91 -3.79 -25.36
C CYS A 141 26.29 -4.08 -23.99
N GLU A 142 26.77 -3.38 -22.95
CA GLU A 142 26.30 -3.55 -21.56
C GLU A 142 24.89 -2.98 -21.30
N ASP A 143 24.23 -2.30 -22.26
CA ASP A 143 22.96 -1.58 -22.01
C ASP A 143 21.87 -1.74 -23.09
N ASP A 144 22.05 -2.58 -24.12
CA ASP A 144 20.99 -2.80 -25.11
C ASP A 144 20.00 -3.84 -24.57
N TYR A 145 18.83 -3.39 -24.11
CA TYR A 145 17.68 -4.24 -23.80
C TYR A 145 17.41 -5.13 -25.02
N ILE A 146 17.62 -6.44 -24.86
CA ILE A 146 17.30 -7.41 -25.92
C ILE A 146 15.79 -7.37 -26.08
N GLU A 147 15.31 -6.88 -27.22
CA GLU A 147 13.89 -6.91 -27.56
C GLU A 147 13.48 -8.38 -27.74
N ILE A 148 12.88 -8.95 -26.69
CA ILE A 148 12.42 -10.34 -26.69
C ILE A 148 11.15 -10.43 -27.54
N ASP A 149 11.17 -11.25 -28.58
CA ASP A 149 9.97 -11.53 -29.39
C ASP A 149 8.96 -12.37 -28.59
N MET A 150 8.10 -11.68 -27.84
CA MET A 150 7.12 -12.30 -26.95
C MET A 150 6.20 -13.30 -27.66
N GLN A 151 5.97 -13.16 -28.98
CA GLN A 151 5.15 -14.12 -29.74
C GLN A 151 5.79 -15.51 -29.83
N GLU A 152 7.13 -15.58 -29.85
CA GLU A 152 7.85 -16.85 -29.86
C GLU A 152 8.08 -17.41 -28.46
N TYR A 153 8.38 -16.54 -27.49
CA TYR A 153 8.80 -17.00 -26.16
C TYR A 153 7.63 -17.42 -25.27
N ILE A 154 6.49 -16.75 -25.34
CA ILE A 154 5.32 -17.10 -24.52
C ILE A 154 4.87 -18.54 -24.77
N PRO A 155 4.72 -19.03 -26.02
CA PRO A 155 4.40 -20.43 -26.26
C PRO A 155 5.38 -21.42 -25.63
N ARG A 156 6.70 -21.17 -25.72
CA ARG A 156 7.71 -22.04 -25.10
C ARG A 156 7.65 -22.00 -23.57
N TRP A 157 7.48 -20.81 -23.00
CA TRP A 157 7.30 -20.66 -21.56
C TRP A 157 6.05 -21.41 -21.07
N CYS A 158 4.94 -21.31 -21.81
CA CYS A 158 3.74 -22.09 -21.56
C CYS A 158 3.97 -23.60 -21.66
N GLU A 159 4.80 -24.06 -22.60
CA GLU A 159 5.16 -25.48 -22.73
C GLU A 159 5.97 -25.98 -21.52
N VAL A 160 6.97 -25.22 -21.09
CA VAL A 160 7.82 -25.56 -19.93
C VAL A 160 7.00 -25.63 -18.64
N TYR A 161 6.08 -24.69 -18.45
CA TYR A 161 5.27 -24.57 -17.22
C TYR A 161 3.85 -25.09 -17.38
N LEU A 162 3.56 -25.88 -18.42
CA LEU A 162 2.21 -26.30 -18.81
C LEU A 162 1.40 -26.94 -17.68
N ASP A 163 2.03 -27.85 -16.94
CA ASP A 163 1.39 -28.56 -15.83
C ASP A 163 1.06 -27.60 -14.68
N LEU A 164 1.91 -26.59 -14.45
CA LEU A 164 1.66 -25.57 -13.43
C LEU A 164 0.50 -24.67 -13.82
N LEU A 165 0.55 -24.12 -15.03
CA LEU A 165 -0.46 -23.19 -15.57
C LEU A 165 -1.88 -23.78 -15.51
N LYS A 166 -2.02 -25.06 -15.89
CA LYS A 166 -3.31 -25.77 -15.94
C LYS A 166 -3.88 -26.16 -14.58
N ASN A 167 -3.03 -26.43 -13.59
CA ASN A 167 -3.47 -27.00 -12.31
C ASN A 167 -3.63 -25.95 -11.20
N VAL A 168 -3.00 -24.77 -11.34
CA VAL A 168 -3.31 -23.62 -10.48
C VAL A 168 -4.77 -23.21 -10.70
N LYS A 169 -5.52 -23.13 -9.60
CA LYS A 169 -6.97 -22.95 -9.65
C LYS A 169 -7.35 -21.58 -10.16
N TYR A 170 -6.65 -20.52 -9.76
CA TYR A 170 -6.97 -19.14 -10.14
C TYR A 170 -5.71 -18.32 -10.43
N TRP A 171 -5.73 -17.58 -11.53
CA TRP A 171 -4.67 -16.67 -11.90
C TRP A 171 -5.09 -15.20 -11.80
N ASN A 172 -4.23 -14.41 -11.17
CA ASN A 172 -4.33 -12.96 -11.08
C ASN A 172 -3.19 -12.36 -11.93
N VAL A 173 -3.51 -11.95 -13.16
CA VAL A 173 -2.51 -11.42 -14.10
C VAL A 173 -2.37 -9.91 -13.85
N ILE A 174 -1.15 -9.47 -13.55
CA ILE A 174 -0.78 -8.07 -13.38
C ILE A 174 0.10 -7.71 -14.57
N GLU A 175 -0.38 -6.87 -15.47
CA GLU A 175 0.36 -6.59 -16.69
C GLU A 175 0.58 -5.09 -16.85
N ALA A 176 1.85 -4.73 -17.09
CA ALA A 176 2.28 -3.38 -17.38
C ALA A 176 2.49 -3.28 -18.88
N PHE A 177 1.51 -2.73 -19.57
CA PHE A 177 1.57 -2.58 -21.02
C PHE A 177 2.44 -1.39 -21.36
N ASN A 178 3.72 -1.67 -21.62
CA ASN A 178 4.62 -0.69 -22.19
C ASN A 178 4.64 -0.81 -23.73
N GLU A 179 4.41 -2.01 -24.30
CA GLU A 179 4.39 -2.26 -25.76
C GLU A 179 3.45 -3.42 -26.18
N PHE A 180 3.33 -3.65 -27.50
CA PHE A 180 2.35 -4.55 -28.15
C PHE A 180 2.21 -5.93 -27.50
N GLY A 181 3.32 -6.55 -27.05
CA GLY A 181 3.38 -7.96 -26.65
C GLY A 181 2.42 -8.40 -25.54
N GLY A 182 1.88 -7.48 -24.73
CA GLY A 182 0.90 -7.84 -23.70
C GLY A 182 -0.44 -8.33 -24.27
N VAL A 183 -0.86 -7.86 -25.46
CA VAL A 183 -2.15 -8.29 -26.06
C VAL A 183 -2.04 -9.73 -26.54
N GLU A 184 -0.95 -10.04 -27.25
CA GLU A 184 -0.66 -11.39 -27.72
C GLU A 184 -0.43 -12.36 -26.55
N ALA A 185 0.12 -11.87 -25.44
CA ALA A 185 0.28 -12.67 -24.22
C ALA A 185 -1.07 -13.21 -23.73
N PHE A 186 -2.10 -12.37 -23.60
CA PHE A 186 -3.41 -12.83 -23.13
C PHE A 186 -4.03 -13.90 -24.04
N ASP A 187 -3.96 -13.71 -25.36
CA ASP A 187 -4.44 -14.72 -26.32
C ASP A 187 -3.69 -16.04 -26.20
N ALA A 188 -2.37 -15.99 -26.00
CA ALA A 188 -1.53 -17.17 -25.88
C ALA A 188 -1.71 -17.89 -24.53
N LEU A 189 -1.98 -17.15 -23.45
CA LEU A 189 -2.09 -17.68 -22.09
C LEU A 189 -3.49 -18.20 -21.74
N ALA A 190 -4.55 -17.58 -22.29
CA ALA A 190 -5.94 -17.91 -21.96
C ALA A 190 -6.29 -19.41 -22.10
N PRO A 191 -5.75 -20.18 -23.07
CA PRO A 191 -6.00 -21.62 -23.14
C PRO A 191 -5.38 -22.44 -22.00
N TYR A 192 -4.39 -21.90 -21.30
CA TYR A 192 -3.60 -22.61 -20.30
C TYR A 192 -3.96 -22.21 -18.86
N MET A 193 -4.50 -21.00 -18.66
CA MET A 193 -4.72 -20.41 -17.34
C MET A 193 -6.20 -20.13 -17.07
N ASN A 194 -6.67 -20.47 -15.87
CA ASN A 194 -7.96 -20.00 -15.38
C ASN A 194 -7.84 -18.58 -14.80
N ILE A 195 -7.81 -17.58 -15.68
CA ILE A 195 -7.65 -16.16 -15.32
C ILE A 195 -8.93 -15.66 -14.64
N ARG A 196 -8.79 -15.17 -13.40
CA ARG A 196 -9.89 -14.63 -12.57
C ARG A 196 -9.71 -13.18 -12.18
N ALA A 197 -8.47 -12.69 -12.11
CA ALA A 197 -8.22 -11.27 -11.96
C ALA A 197 -7.26 -10.77 -13.03
N VAL A 198 -7.50 -9.55 -13.49
CA VAL A 198 -6.64 -8.85 -14.44
C VAL A 198 -6.43 -7.42 -13.95
N ARG A 199 -5.17 -7.03 -13.74
CA ARG A 199 -4.74 -5.66 -13.46
C ARG A 199 -3.92 -5.18 -14.65
N ILE A 200 -4.34 -4.09 -15.27
CA ILE A 200 -3.72 -3.48 -16.45
C ILE A 200 -3.18 -2.13 -16.02
N GLY A 201 -1.87 -1.97 -16.04
CA GLY A 201 -1.20 -0.68 -15.93
C GLY A 201 -0.71 -0.21 -17.30
N VAL A 202 -0.90 1.06 -17.62
CA VAL A 202 -0.22 1.70 -18.75
C VAL A 202 0.72 2.76 -18.20
N GLY A 203 2.02 2.56 -18.45
CA GLY A 203 3.07 3.47 -18.02
C GLY A 203 2.84 4.89 -18.53
N GLN A 204 3.24 5.89 -17.74
CA GLN A 204 3.14 7.31 -18.14
C GLN A 204 4.19 7.71 -19.18
N HIS A 205 5.29 6.97 -19.22
CA HIS A 205 6.49 7.34 -19.95
C HIS A 205 6.56 6.75 -21.35
N ASP A 206 5.80 5.68 -21.59
CA ASP A 206 5.86 4.96 -22.84
C ASP A 206 4.66 5.33 -23.67
N GLY A 207 4.94 5.86 -24.85
CA GLY A 207 3.95 6.22 -25.84
C GLY A 207 3.19 4.98 -26.32
N LEU A 208 2.22 4.52 -25.53
CA LEU A 208 0.99 3.93 -26.07
C LEU A 208 0.32 5.03 -26.91
N ARG A 209 0.89 5.26 -28.09
CA ARG A 209 0.48 6.23 -29.10
C ARG A 209 -0.89 5.88 -29.68
N ASN A 210 -1.44 4.71 -29.33
CA ASN A 210 -2.66 4.21 -29.94
C ASN A 210 -3.73 3.81 -28.90
N PRO A 211 -4.57 4.76 -28.47
CA PRO A 211 -5.79 4.48 -27.69
C PRO A 211 -6.70 3.42 -28.31
N GLU A 212 -6.63 3.18 -29.63
CA GLU A 212 -7.42 2.17 -30.33
C GLU A 212 -7.06 0.73 -29.92
N MET A 213 -5.89 0.51 -29.31
CA MET A 213 -5.47 -0.82 -28.85
C MET A 213 -6.19 -1.24 -27.56
N ILE A 214 -6.70 -0.30 -26.77
CA ILE A 214 -7.30 -0.63 -25.48
C ILE A 214 -8.61 -1.41 -25.64
N PRO A 215 -9.54 -1.03 -26.54
CA PRO A 215 -10.69 -1.87 -26.88
C PRO A 215 -10.28 -3.27 -27.35
N VAL A 216 -9.21 -3.39 -28.14
CA VAL A 216 -8.69 -4.69 -28.60
C VAL A 216 -8.22 -5.51 -27.39
N LEU A 217 -7.43 -4.93 -26.50
CA LEU A 217 -6.96 -5.58 -25.28
C LEU A 217 -8.11 -6.04 -24.41
N ILE A 218 -9.06 -5.14 -24.10
CA ILE A 218 -10.24 -5.47 -23.29
C ILE A 218 -11.04 -6.59 -23.94
N SER A 219 -11.11 -6.63 -25.27
CA SER A 219 -11.80 -7.69 -26.01
C SER A 219 -11.16 -9.07 -25.82
N LYS A 220 -9.85 -9.14 -25.51
CA LYS A 220 -9.11 -10.37 -25.25
C LYS A 220 -9.21 -10.88 -23.82
N ILE A 221 -9.59 -10.02 -22.87
CA ILE A 221 -9.78 -10.43 -21.47
C ILE A 221 -10.90 -11.47 -21.38
N PRO A 222 -10.69 -12.63 -20.75
CA PRO A 222 -11.72 -13.66 -20.63
C PRO A 222 -12.99 -13.16 -19.91
N GLU A 223 -14.17 -13.60 -20.36
CA GLU A 223 -15.46 -13.27 -19.71
C GLU A 223 -15.61 -13.86 -18.30
N SER A 224 -14.76 -14.85 -17.95
CA SER A 224 -14.71 -15.50 -16.63
C SER A 224 -14.03 -14.66 -15.55
N VAL A 225 -13.47 -13.50 -15.91
CA VAL A 225 -12.80 -12.60 -14.98
C VAL A 225 -13.78 -12.06 -13.94
N GLU A 226 -13.38 -12.18 -12.69
CA GLU A 226 -14.13 -11.74 -11.50
C GLU A 226 -13.63 -10.40 -10.97
N ARG A 227 -12.36 -10.04 -11.23
CA ARG A 227 -11.77 -8.76 -10.84
C ARG A 227 -11.03 -8.12 -12.00
N LEU A 228 -11.41 -6.91 -12.36
CA LEU A 228 -10.77 -6.15 -13.43
C LEU A 228 -10.33 -4.80 -12.88
N GLU A 229 -9.03 -4.52 -13.00
CA GLU A 229 -8.44 -3.24 -12.65
C GLU A 229 -7.73 -2.67 -13.88
N ILE A 230 -8.11 -1.46 -14.26
CA ILE A 230 -7.58 -0.76 -15.42
C ILE A 230 -7.06 0.59 -14.92
N ASN A 231 -5.74 0.76 -14.93
CA ASN A 231 -5.02 1.96 -14.52
C ASN A 231 -4.44 2.65 -15.76
N LEU A 232 -5.29 3.44 -16.41
CA LEU A 232 -5.02 4.19 -17.62
C LEU A 232 -5.12 5.70 -17.38
N LYS A 233 -4.19 6.45 -17.98
CA LYS A 233 -4.22 7.92 -18.03
C LYS A 233 -4.79 8.48 -19.34
N LEU A 234 -5.22 7.61 -20.24
CA LEU A 234 -5.76 7.98 -21.54
C LEU A 234 -7.29 8.03 -21.49
N GLU A 235 -7.87 8.96 -22.25
CA GLU A 235 -9.32 9.03 -22.41
C GLU A 235 -9.83 7.79 -23.15
N LEU A 236 -10.71 7.05 -22.49
CA LEU A 236 -11.41 5.90 -23.05
C LEU A 236 -12.90 6.15 -23.15
N ARG A 237 -13.42 6.08 -24.37
CA ARG A 237 -14.85 6.18 -24.59
C ARG A 237 -15.48 4.80 -24.64
N ASP A 238 -16.61 4.67 -23.97
CA ASP A 238 -17.60 3.61 -24.17
C ASP A 238 -17.10 2.17 -23.99
N ILE A 239 -16.33 1.91 -22.92
CA ILE A 239 -16.00 0.52 -22.56
C ILE A 239 -17.25 -0.13 -21.95
N ASP A 240 -17.80 -1.10 -22.67
CA ASP A 240 -18.89 -1.94 -22.18
C ASP A 240 -18.34 -3.11 -21.33
N TYR A 241 -18.42 -2.96 -20.01
CA TYR A 241 -18.04 -4.02 -19.07
C TYR A 241 -19.15 -5.04 -18.85
N SER A 242 -20.34 -4.86 -19.43
CA SER A 242 -21.49 -5.77 -19.23
C SER A 242 -21.24 -7.18 -19.77
N ARG A 243 -20.29 -7.33 -20.70
CA ARG A 243 -19.84 -8.63 -21.22
C ARG A 243 -19.21 -9.52 -20.14
N PHE A 244 -18.63 -8.95 -19.09
CA PHE A 244 -17.98 -9.71 -18.03
C PHE A 244 -19.02 -10.19 -17.00
N THR A 245 -19.73 -11.26 -17.36
CA THR A 245 -20.87 -11.79 -16.59
C THR A 245 -20.52 -12.32 -15.20
N HIS A 246 -19.23 -12.49 -14.88
CA HIS A 246 -18.71 -12.93 -13.59
C HIS A 246 -17.99 -11.82 -12.80
N LEU A 247 -17.94 -10.60 -13.34
CA LEU A 247 -17.19 -9.50 -12.73
C LEU A 247 -17.84 -9.02 -11.43
N GLU A 248 -17.14 -9.24 -10.32
CA GLU A 248 -17.55 -8.81 -8.98
C GLU A 248 -16.84 -7.52 -8.53
N SER A 249 -15.67 -7.21 -9.08
CA SER A 249 -14.91 -6.01 -8.78
C SER A 249 -14.39 -5.34 -10.04
N LEU A 250 -14.67 -4.05 -10.19
CA LEU A 250 -14.18 -3.23 -11.30
C LEU A 250 -13.48 -2.00 -10.74
N LYS A 251 -12.25 -1.75 -11.20
CA LYS A 251 -11.57 -0.47 -11.11
C LYS A 251 -11.24 0.01 -12.51
N GLY A 252 -11.64 1.21 -12.89
CA GLY A 252 -11.37 1.68 -14.25
C GLY A 252 -11.71 3.15 -14.52
N PRO A 253 -11.22 3.68 -15.64
CA PRO A 253 -11.45 5.06 -16.02
C PRO A 253 -12.88 5.29 -16.52
N VAL A 254 -13.34 6.52 -16.35
CA VAL A 254 -14.61 7.05 -16.86
C VAL A 254 -14.33 8.34 -17.61
N VAL A 255 -14.91 8.48 -18.80
CA VAL A 255 -14.76 9.70 -19.61
C VAL A 255 -16.01 10.56 -19.56
N SER A 256 -17.18 10.00 -19.85
CA SER A 256 -18.44 10.75 -19.82
C SER A 256 -19.64 9.80 -19.75
N GLY A 257 -20.80 10.36 -19.40
CA GLY A 257 -22.06 9.64 -19.40
C GLY A 257 -22.26 8.69 -18.21
N ASP A 258 -23.28 7.85 -18.36
CA ASP A 258 -23.82 6.98 -17.31
C ASP A 258 -23.12 5.60 -17.30
N VAL A 259 -21.95 5.54 -16.65
CA VAL A 259 -21.13 4.32 -16.55
C VAL A 259 -21.85 3.19 -15.80
N ILE A 260 -22.85 3.51 -14.99
CA ILE A 260 -23.60 2.51 -14.23
C ILE A 260 -24.36 1.55 -15.16
N ARG A 261 -24.76 2.00 -16.36
CA ARG A 261 -25.37 1.12 -17.37
C ARG A 261 -24.39 0.16 -18.03
N LEU A 262 -23.10 0.48 -17.99
CA LEU A 262 -22.04 -0.29 -18.66
C LEU A 262 -21.40 -1.34 -17.75
N VAL A 263 -21.87 -1.48 -16.50
CA VAL A 263 -21.33 -2.46 -15.54
C VAL A 263 -22.32 -3.59 -15.24
N PRO A 264 -21.84 -4.80 -14.94
CA PRO A 264 -22.71 -5.94 -14.66
C PRO A 264 -23.45 -5.79 -13.32
N ARG A 265 -24.66 -6.35 -13.24
CA ARG A 265 -25.53 -6.22 -12.04
C ARG A 265 -25.03 -6.98 -10.81
N ILE A 266 -24.12 -7.93 -10.99
CA ILE A 266 -23.55 -8.75 -9.91
C ILE A 266 -22.40 -8.04 -9.16
N LEU A 267 -21.99 -6.87 -9.63
CA LEU A 267 -20.85 -6.13 -9.12
C LEU A 267 -20.99 -5.81 -7.62
N LYS A 268 -19.94 -6.11 -6.85
CA LYS A 268 -19.83 -5.87 -5.41
C LYS A 268 -18.92 -4.69 -5.10
N SER A 269 -17.96 -4.38 -5.98
CA SER A 269 -17.02 -3.27 -5.85
C SER A 269 -16.88 -2.51 -7.15
N LEU A 270 -17.01 -1.19 -7.09
CA LEU A 270 -16.84 -0.27 -8.21
C LEU A 270 -15.92 0.88 -7.79
N ASP A 271 -14.77 1.01 -8.44
CA ASP A 271 -13.83 2.11 -8.31
C ASP A 271 -13.69 2.80 -9.67
N ILE A 272 -14.17 4.03 -9.76
CA ILE A 272 -14.18 4.79 -11.00
C ILE A 272 -13.38 6.06 -10.83
N TYR A 273 -12.59 6.42 -11.84
CA TYR A 273 -11.84 7.67 -11.83
C TYR A 273 -11.94 8.38 -13.17
N VAL A 274 -12.04 9.72 -13.14
CA VAL A 274 -12.20 10.53 -14.34
C VAL A 274 -10.83 10.79 -14.98
N VAL A 275 -10.75 10.59 -16.29
CA VAL A 275 -9.51 10.78 -17.06
C VAL A 275 -9.68 11.86 -18.12
N GLY A 276 -8.65 12.71 -18.25
CA GLY A 276 -8.56 13.77 -19.25
C GLY A 276 -9.04 15.13 -18.75
N ASP A 277 -8.76 16.18 -19.51
CA ASP A 277 -9.20 17.56 -19.26
C ASP A 277 -10.66 17.78 -19.73
N ASN A 278 -11.46 16.71 -19.73
CA ASN A 278 -12.79 16.74 -20.33
C ASN A 278 -13.66 17.76 -19.60
N ARG A 279 -14.14 18.74 -20.37
CA ARG A 279 -14.97 19.85 -19.87
C ARG A 279 -16.40 19.44 -19.57
N GLU A 280 -16.81 18.24 -19.96
CA GLU A 280 -18.17 17.76 -19.74
C GLU A 280 -18.25 17.04 -18.38
N PRO A 281 -19.10 17.50 -17.46
CA PRO A 281 -19.22 16.88 -16.14
C PRO A 281 -19.79 15.47 -16.28
N VAL A 282 -19.22 14.52 -15.55
CA VAL A 282 -19.81 13.19 -15.41
C VAL A 282 -21.14 13.33 -14.67
N SER A 283 -22.20 12.84 -15.30
CA SER A 283 -23.57 12.95 -14.82
C SER A 283 -24.21 11.57 -14.69
N PHE A 284 -25.00 11.42 -13.63
CA PHE A 284 -25.77 10.21 -13.33
C PHE A 284 -27.29 10.43 -13.51
N GLU A 285 -27.72 11.46 -14.25
CA GLU A 285 -29.15 11.78 -14.49
C GLU A 285 -29.92 10.61 -15.08
N ASP A 286 -29.29 9.93 -16.04
CA ASP A 286 -29.87 8.78 -16.72
C ASP A 286 -29.53 7.46 -16.03
N SER A 287 -28.87 7.47 -14.87
CA SER A 287 -28.48 6.25 -14.17
C SER A 287 -29.67 5.34 -13.92
N GLY A 288 -29.62 4.19 -14.60
CA GLY A 288 -30.57 3.10 -14.39
C GLY A 288 -30.41 2.50 -12.99
N GLU A 289 -30.90 1.28 -12.82
CA GLU A 289 -30.78 0.57 -11.54
C GLU A 289 -29.31 0.22 -11.23
N VAL A 290 -28.77 0.79 -10.15
CA VAL A 290 -27.43 0.43 -9.63
C VAL A 290 -27.32 -1.08 -9.36
N PRO A 291 -26.11 -1.67 -9.44
CA PRO A 291 -25.89 -3.06 -9.03
C PRO A 291 -26.38 -3.29 -7.59
N PRO A 292 -27.38 -4.16 -7.35
CA PRO A 292 -27.97 -4.32 -6.02
C PRO A 292 -27.02 -4.96 -5.00
N ALA A 293 -25.97 -5.64 -5.47
CA ALA A 293 -24.97 -6.28 -4.64
C ALA A 293 -23.79 -5.35 -4.27
N LEU A 294 -23.81 -4.08 -4.70
CA LEU A 294 -22.71 -3.16 -4.51
C LEU A 294 -22.48 -2.84 -3.02
N LYS A 295 -21.26 -3.10 -2.56
CA LYS A 295 -20.79 -2.90 -1.18
C LYS A 295 -19.68 -1.86 -1.08
N HIS A 296 -18.88 -1.72 -2.12
CA HIS A 296 -17.78 -0.76 -2.17
C HIS A 296 -17.98 0.14 -3.38
N PHE A 297 -17.93 1.45 -3.15
CA PHE A 297 -18.01 2.44 -4.21
C PHE A 297 -16.99 3.53 -3.97
N LYS A 298 -16.07 3.67 -4.91
CA LYS A 298 -15.03 4.69 -4.93
C LYS A 298 -15.17 5.51 -6.21
N ILE A 299 -15.02 6.82 -6.05
CA ILE A 299 -15.09 7.75 -7.15
C ILE A 299 -13.99 8.80 -7.01
N ASP A 300 -13.19 8.99 -8.05
CA ASP A 300 -12.15 10.00 -8.10
C ASP A 300 -12.36 10.92 -9.30
N SER A 301 -12.43 12.23 -9.09
CA SER A 301 -12.61 13.21 -10.15
C SER A 301 -12.02 14.55 -9.77
N PRO A 302 -11.51 15.32 -10.74
CA PRO A 302 -11.17 16.72 -10.51
C PRO A 302 -12.44 17.57 -10.25
N ASP A 303 -13.57 17.21 -10.87
CA ASP A 303 -14.82 17.97 -10.85
C ASP A 303 -15.93 17.31 -10.03
N LYS A 304 -16.98 18.10 -9.73
CA LYS A 304 -18.18 17.58 -9.03
C LYS A 304 -19.01 16.67 -9.93
N PHE A 305 -19.48 15.56 -9.37
CA PHE A 305 -20.45 14.69 -10.01
C PHE A 305 -21.87 15.24 -9.86
N LEU A 306 -22.58 15.37 -10.97
CA LEU A 306 -23.99 15.76 -10.95
C LEU A 306 -24.86 14.54 -10.56
N HIS A 307 -25.79 14.74 -9.63
CA HIS A 307 -26.79 13.74 -9.17
C HIS A 307 -26.23 12.49 -8.49
N LEU A 308 -24.98 12.56 -8.01
CA LEU A 308 -24.38 11.47 -7.24
C LEU A 308 -25.18 11.13 -5.97
N ASP A 309 -25.82 12.11 -5.35
CA ASP A 309 -26.65 11.91 -4.16
C ASP A 309 -27.91 11.08 -4.45
N GLU A 310 -28.49 11.20 -5.64
CA GLU A 310 -29.61 10.38 -6.09
C GLU A 310 -29.17 8.95 -6.36
N LEU A 311 -27.99 8.77 -6.98
CA LEU A 311 -27.42 7.46 -7.24
C LEU A 311 -27.13 6.68 -5.96
N VAL A 312 -26.43 7.29 -4.99
CA VAL A 312 -26.05 6.57 -3.75
C VAL A 312 -27.24 6.22 -2.86
N LYS A 313 -28.38 6.92 -2.97
CA LYS A 313 -29.64 6.54 -2.27
C LYS A 313 -30.12 5.15 -2.68
N GLN A 314 -29.81 4.71 -3.90
CA GLN A 314 -30.19 3.39 -4.40
C GLN A 314 -29.26 2.28 -3.87
N MET A 315 -28.05 2.62 -3.42
CA MET A 315 -27.01 1.68 -2.97
C MET A 315 -27.22 1.24 -1.50
N THR A 316 -28.34 0.59 -1.22
CA THR A 316 -28.75 0.26 0.16
C THR A 316 -27.82 -0.69 0.92
N ASN A 317 -26.96 -1.44 0.21
CA ASN A 317 -26.01 -2.39 0.78
C ASN A 317 -24.58 -1.83 0.94
N LEU A 318 -24.37 -0.54 0.69
CA LEU A 318 -23.03 0.06 0.67
C LEU A 318 -22.37 0.02 2.06
N GLU A 319 -21.17 -0.55 2.13
CA GLU A 319 -20.36 -0.70 3.35
C GLU A 319 -19.12 0.20 3.34
N SER A 320 -18.63 0.57 2.16
CA SER A 320 -17.47 1.46 1.95
C SER A 320 -17.76 2.50 0.89
N PHE A 321 -17.47 3.75 1.20
CA PHE A 321 -17.62 4.87 0.27
C PHE A 321 -16.36 5.76 0.28
N GLU A 322 -15.83 6.02 -0.91
CA GLU A 322 -14.71 6.93 -1.12
C GLU A 322 -15.04 7.92 -2.23
N VAL A 323 -14.78 9.20 -1.99
CA VAL A 323 -15.00 10.25 -2.98
C VAL A 323 -13.91 11.32 -2.91
N THR A 324 -13.38 11.68 -4.08
CA THR A 324 -12.50 12.83 -4.27
C THR A 324 -13.22 13.93 -5.00
N ASN A 325 -13.17 15.14 -4.43
CA ASN A 325 -13.89 16.33 -4.87
C ASN A 325 -15.42 16.15 -4.94
N GLY A 326 -16.14 17.25 -4.82
CA GLY A 326 -17.58 17.27 -5.14
C GLY A 326 -18.53 16.65 -4.13
N CYS A 327 -18.08 16.34 -2.91
CA CYS A 327 -19.01 16.02 -1.83
C CYS A 327 -19.39 17.25 -1.01
N ASP A 328 -20.69 17.43 -0.80
CA ASP A 328 -21.23 18.28 0.25
C ASP A 328 -21.91 17.44 1.34
N SER A 329 -22.42 18.11 2.38
CA SER A 329 -23.12 17.43 3.45
C SER A 329 -24.42 16.74 3.01
N ALA A 330 -25.06 17.17 1.91
CA ALA A 330 -26.29 16.56 1.42
C ALA A 330 -26.02 15.19 0.78
N LEU A 331 -24.90 15.04 0.05
CA LEU A 331 -24.42 13.74 -0.42
C LEU A 331 -24.13 12.82 0.78
N ILE A 332 -23.39 13.30 1.79
CA ILE A 332 -23.09 12.49 2.98
C ILE A 332 -24.37 12.07 3.71
N ASP A 333 -25.39 12.94 3.80
CA ASP A 333 -26.68 12.62 4.42
C ASP A 333 -27.49 11.58 3.62
N SER A 334 -27.20 11.43 2.33
CA SER A 334 -27.87 10.50 1.41
C SER A 334 -27.32 9.06 1.46
N LEU A 335 -26.09 8.87 1.97
CA LEU A 335 -25.48 7.53 2.11
C LEU A 335 -26.30 6.60 3.06
N PRO A 336 -26.17 5.28 2.95
CA PRO A 336 -26.83 4.37 3.89
C PRO A 336 -26.08 4.31 5.23
N VAL A 337 -26.79 3.98 6.32
CA VAL A 337 -26.20 3.84 7.67
C VAL A 337 -25.35 2.57 7.84
N THR A 338 -25.27 1.73 6.81
CA THR A 338 -24.46 0.51 6.74
C THR A 338 -22.97 0.79 6.60
N ILE A 339 -22.59 2.02 6.25
CA ILE A 339 -21.19 2.43 6.04
C ILE A 339 -20.32 2.10 7.26
N THR A 340 -19.23 1.39 6.97
CA THR A 340 -18.17 1.01 7.91
C THR A 340 -16.82 1.63 7.55
N SER A 341 -16.63 2.08 6.31
CA SER A 341 -15.45 2.81 5.85
C SER A 341 -15.89 4.04 5.05
N LEU A 342 -15.39 5.22 5.43
CA LEU A 342 -15.71 6.49 4.76
C LEU A 342 -14.41 7.26 4.52
N SER A 343 -14.13 7.54 3.25
CA SER A 343 -12.96 8.33 2.83
C SER A 343 -13.41 9.52 1.99
N LEU A 344 -13.10 10.73 2.44
CA LEU A 344 -13.56 11.96 1.82
C LEU A 344 -12.36 12.85 1.53
N THR A 345 -12.18 13.24 0.26
CA THR A 345 -11.08 14.09 -0.19
C THR A 345 -11.62 15.40 -0.75
N LYS A 346 -11.14 16.56 -0.27
CA LYS A 346 -11.56 17.90 -0.73
C LYS A 346 -13.08 18.14 -0.62
N CYS A 347 -13.66 17.75 0.52
CA CYS A 347 -15.11 17.79 0.78
C CYS A 347 -15.48 18.82 1.87
N ASP A 348 -16.64 19.46 1.74
CA ASP A 348 -17.21 20.33 2.79
C ASP A 348 -18.22 19.56 3.66
N ILE A 349 -17.80 19.23 4.87
CA ILE A 349 -18.46 18.25 5.72
C ILE A 349 -18.84 18.80 7.10
N ARG A 350 -20.08 18.53 7.50
CA ARG A 350 -20.57 18.82 8.86
C ARG A 350 -20.41 17.58 9.74
N ALA A 351 -19.94 17.77 10.97
CA ALA A 351 -19.78 16.69 11.94
C ALA A 351 -21.06 15.86 12.13
N LYS A 352 -22.23 16.51 12.16
CA LYS A 352 -23.53 15.84 12.33
C LYS A 352 -23.82 14.80 11.23
N SER A 353 -23.45 15.09 9.99
CA SER A 353 -23.68 14.20 8.84
C SER A 353 -22.87 12.90 8.97
N ILE A 354 -21.65 12.98 9.50
CA ILE A 354 -20.78 11.81 9.72
C ILE A 354 -21.19 11.05 10.99
N MET A 355 -21.57 11.75 12.07
CA MET A 355 -21.89 11.14 13.36
C MET A 355 -23.05 10.13 13.34
N ARG A 356 -23.85 10.07 12.26
CA ARG A 356 -24.92 9.06 12.12
C ARG A 356 -24.39 7.64 11.85
N PHE A 357 -23.15 7.50 11.37
CA PHE A 357 -22.56 6.20 11.03
C PHE A 357 -22.01 5.47 12.27
N GLN A 358 -22.90 4.87 13.05
CA GLN A 358 -22.53 4.18 14.31
C GLN A 358 -21.71 2.91 14.11
N LYS A 359 -21.70 2.35 12.89
CA LYS A 359 -20.90 1.18 12.49
C LYS A 359 -19.54 1.55 11.89
N LEU A 360 -19.23 2.84 11.77
CA LEU A 360 -17.99 3.33 11.15
C LEU A 360 -16.76 2.82 11.91
N LYS A 361 -15.86 2.19 11.16
CA LYS A 361 -14.58 1.63 11.63
C LYS A 361 -13.39 2.45 11.12
N ILE A 362 -13.50 3.00 9.91
CA ILE A 362 -12.46 3.79 9.27
C ILE A 362 -13.08 5.11 8.83
N LEU A 363 -12.43 6.21 9.20
CA LEU A 363 -12.76 7.55 8.74
C LEU A 363 -11.49 8.24 8.25
N VAL A 364 -11.45 8.57 6.98
CA VAL A 364 -10.34 9.27 6.32
C VAL A 364 -10.86 10.58 5.74
N LEU A 365 -10.20 11.69 6.10
CA LEU A 365 -10.58 13.04 5.70
C LEU A 365 -9.35 13.77 5.14
N LEU A 366 -9.21 13.75 3.81
CA LEU A 366 -8.07 14.38 3.13
C LEU A 366 -8.50 15.71 2.53
N ASP A 367 -7.68 16.74 2.70
CA ASP A 367 -7.93 18.10 2.21
C ASP A 367 -9.31 18.66 2.60
N CYS A 368 -9.88 18.16 3.71
CA CYS A 368 -11.17 18.58 4.23
C CYS A 368 -10.97 19.59 5.37
N THR A 369 -11.90 20.53 5.51
CA THR A 369 -11.99 21.31 6.76
C THR A 369 -12.28 20.35 7.92
N PHE A 370 -11.53 20.47 9.02
CA PHE A 370 -11.75 19.62 10.18
C PHE A 370 -13.18 19.83 10.73
N PRO A 371 -14.03 18.77 10.78
CA PRO A 371 -15.41 18.91 11.20
C PRO A 371 -15.49 19.13 12.73
N GLN A 372 -15.58 20.39 13.14
CA GLN A 372 -15.71 20.77 14.55
C GLN A 372 -16.89 20.02 15.21
N GLY A 373 -16.64 19.44 16.39
CA GLY A 373 -17.64 18.66 17.13
C GLY A 373 -17.66 17.16 16.84
N LEU A 374 -16.79 16.64 15.96
CA LEU A 374 -16.72 15.20 15.66
C LEU A 374 -16.40 14.35 16.91
N PHE A 375 -15.42 14.81 17.71
CA PHE A 375 -14.92 14.10 18.91
C PHE A 375 -15.25 14.86 20.20
N VAL A 376 -16.53 14.93 20.55
CA VAL A 376 -17.01 15.54 21.81
C VAL A 376 -17.33 14.52 22.90
N SER A 377 -17.31 13.23 22.59
CA SER A 377 -17.71 12.15 23.49
C SER A 377 -17.09 10.82 23.07
N GLU A 378 -16.63 10.03 24.03
CA GLU A 378 -16.14 8.65 23.80
C GLU A 378 -17.21 7.72 23.21
N LYS A 379 -18.50 8.11 23.31
CA LYS A 379 -19.63 7.36 22.73
C LYS A 379 -19.81 7.61 21.24
N ASN A 380 -19.21 8.67 20.69
CA ASN A 380 -19.23 8.92 19.25
C ASN A 380 -18.37 7.87 18.55
N PHE A 381 -18.90 7.26 17.50
CA PHE A 381 -18.23 6.22 16.71
C PHE A 381 -17.71 5.04 17.56
N PRO A 382 -18.61 4.26 18.20
CA PRO A 382 -18.22 3.19 19.13
C PRO A 382 -17.43 2.05 18.48
N LYS A 383 -17.34 2.01 17.15
CA LYS A 383 -16.60 1.00 16.37
C LYS A 383 -15.37 1.57 15.64
N LEU A 384 -15.08 2.87 15.77
CA LEU A 384 -13.98 3.52 15.06
C LEU A 384 -12.64 2.97 15.53
N ARG A 385 -11.82 2.55 14.56
CA ARG A 385 -10.51 1.93 14.74
C ARG A 385 -9.40 2.76 14.12
N THR A 386 -9.69 3.42 12.99
CA THR A 386 -8.75 4.31 12.31
C THR A 386 -9.40 5.66 12.07
N PHE A 387 -8.68 6.72 12.43
CA PHE A 387 -9.02 8.08 12.05
C PHE A 387 -7.81 8.75 11.40
N GLU A 388 -8.03 9.25 10.20
CA GLU A 388 -7.05 10.01 9.44
C GLU A 388 -7.64 11.36 9.04
N TRP A 389 -6.91 12.42 9.32
CA TRP A 389 -7.21 13.74 8.81
C TRP A 389 -5.93 14.43 8.34
N LYS A 390 -5.93 14.87 7.09
CA LYS A 390 -4.85 15.64 6.49
C LYS A 390 -5.43 16.92 5.90
N ALA A 391 -4.95 18.07 6.33
CA ALA A 391 -5.31 19.35 5.74
C ALA A 391 -4.65 19.50 4.36
N GLY A 392 -5.37 20.11 3.43
CA GLY A 392 -4.86 20.49 2.12
C GLY A 392 -4.20 21.85 2.16
N GLY A 393 -3.32 22.13 1.18
CA GLY A 393 -2.54 23.39 1.12
C GLY A 393 -3.41 24.66 1.20
N ASP A 394 -4.62 24.62 0.62
CA ASP A 394 -5.54 25.76 0.59
C ASP A 394 -6.35 25.97 1.88
N ASN A 395 -6.31 25.02 2.82
CA ASN A 395 -7.10 25.09 4.06
C ASN A 395 -6.34 25.82 5.16
N TYR A 396 -6.38 27.16 5.13
CA TYR A 396 -5.77 28.05 6.13
C TYR A 396 -6.51 28.11 7.48
N MET A 397 -7.58 27.32 7.68
CA MET A 397 -8.35 27.37 8.92
C MET A 397 -7.67 26.56 10.02
N ARG A 398 -7.06 27.29 10.96
CA ARG A 398 -6.48 26.68 12.16
C ARG A 398 -7.56 26.00 13.01
N ALA A 399 -7.54 24.67 13.05
CA ALA A 399 -8.40 23.91 13.95
C ALA A 399 -7.80 23.88 15.36
N SER A 400 -8.66 23.73 16.38
CA SER A 400 -8.21 23.34 17.73
C SER A 400 -8.70 21.93 18.01
N LEU A 401 -7.77 21.04 18.35
CA LEU A 401 -8.08 19.70 18.87
C LEU A 401 -7.91 19.63 20.39
N SER A 402 -7.65 20.77 21.02
CA SER A 402 -7.52 20.88 22.47
C SER A 402 -8.90 20.63 23.11
N GLY A 403 -9.04 19.48 23.78
CA GLY A 403 -10.32 19.03 24.36
C GLY A 403 -11.08 18.00 23.51
N ALA A 404 -10.53 17.54 22.38
CA ALA A 404 -11.10 16.41 21.65
C ALA A 404 -11.15 15.14 22.53
N VAL A 405 -12.27 14.44 22.48
CA VAL A 405 -12.52 13.20 23.23
C VAL A 405 -12.71 12.06 22.22
N PHE A 406 -11.63 11.33 21.96
CA PHE A 406 -11.62 10.22 21.01
C PHE A 406 -12.33 8.97 21.56
N PRO A 407 -12.92 8.12 20.70
CA PRO A 407 -13.51 6.85 21.12
C PRO A 407 -12.44 5.90 21.67
N ARG A 408 -12.79 5.15 22.73
CA ARG A 408 -11.85 4.25 23.43
C ARG A 408 -11.23 3.17 22.54
N GLY A 409 -11.97 2.74 21.50
CA GLY A 409 -11.57 1.66 20.61
C GLY A 409 -10.63 2.08 19.48
N LEU A 410 -10.22 3.35 19.41
CA LEU A 410 -9.40 3.88 18.33
C LEU A 410 -7.96 3.38 18.46
N TYR A 411 -7.44 2.75 17.40
CA TYR A 411 -6.10 2.15 17.35
C TYR A 411 -5.10 3.02 16.59
N ASN A 412 -5.54 3.71 15.53
CA ASN A 412 -4.69 4.47 14.64
C ASN A 412 -5.22 5.90 14.53
N ILE A 413 -4.34 6.87 14.78
CA ILE A 413 -4.60 8.30 14.59
C ILE A 413 -3.49 8.87 13.71
N LEU A 414 -3.87 9.44 12.56
CA LEU A 414 -3.01 10.26 11.71
C LEU A 414 -3.65 11.64 11.59
N LEU A 415 -2.95 12.67 12.07
CA LEU A 415 -3.38 14.05 12.01
C LEU A 415 -2.27 14.89 11.40
N GLU A 416 -2.53 15.52 10.26
CA GLU A 416 -1.59 16.38 9.57
C GLU A 416 -2.25 17.69 9.15
N GLY A 417 -1.71 18.84 9.55
CA GLY A 417 -2.24 20.15 9.15
C GLY A 417 -2.09 21.23 10.22
N ASP A 418 -2.51 22.47 9.90
CA ASP A 418 -2.45 23.59 10.85
C ASP A 418 -3.55 23.46 11.93
N PHE A 419 -3.22 22.80 13.04
CA PHE A 419 -4.06 22.75 14.22
C PHE A 419 -3.25 22.91 15.51
N ILE A 420 -3.92 23.36 16.56
CA ILE A 420 -3.35 23.39 17.92
C ILE A 420 -3.82 22.17 18.69
N ILE A 421 -2.86 21.47 19.29
CA ILE A 421 -3.12 20.36 20.20
C ILE A 421 -2.39 20.61 21.53
N ASP A 422 -3.17 21.02 22.53
CA ASP A 422 -2.73 21.09 23.92
C ASP A 422 -3.46 20.02 24.76
N ASN A 423 -2.74 19.40 25.69
CA ASN A 423 -3.24 18.37 26.59
C ASN A 423 -3.85 17.12 25.91
N PHE A 424 -3.21 16.59 24.87
CA PHE A 424 -3.70 15.40 24.15
C PHE A 424 -3.95 14.20 25.08
N GLN A 425 -5.19 13.74 25.12
CA GLN A 425 -5.60 12.52 25.81
C GLN A 425 -5.76 11.41 24.78
N ALA A 426 -4.73 10.55 24.66
CA ALA A 426 -4.78 9.44 23.73
C ALA A 426 -5.81 8.38 24.20
N PRO A 427 -6.54 7.75 23.27
CA PRO A 427 -7.37 6.60 23.61
C PRO A 427 -6.52 5.43 24.12
N PRO A 428 -7.02 4.63 25.07
CA PRO A 428 -6.21 3.61 25.78
C PRO A 428 -5.73 2.47 24.88
N GLU A 429 -6.40 2.23 23.75
CA GLU A 429 -6.03 1.19 22.79
C GLU A 429 -5.16 1.71 21.63
N LEU A 430 -4.72 2.98 21.66
CA LEU A 430 -3.92 3.56 20.59
C LEU A 430 -2.60 2.80 20.41
N ARG A 431 -2.28 2.44 19.16
CA ARG A 431 -1.05 1.76 18.74
C ARG A 431 -0.19 2.62 17.83
N THR A 432 -0.82 3.45 17.00
CA THR A 432 -0.12 4.35 16.07
C THR A 432 -0.62 5.77 16.24
N LEU A 433 0.31 6.68 16.46
CA LEU A 433 0.06 8.12 16.51
C LEU A 433 1.01 8.83 15.54
N VAL A 434 0.43 9.52 14.57
CA VAL A 434 1.16 10.39 13.65
C VAL A 434 0.61 11.80 13.77
N LEU A 435 1.50 12.75 14.09
CA LEU A 435 1.22 14.18 14.18
C LEU A 435 2.13 14.94 13.22
N GLY A 436 1.53 15.62 12.25
CA GLY A 436 2.24 16.35 11.19
C GLY A 436 1.78 17.81 11.13
N SER A 437 2.73 18.72 10.84
CA SER A 437 2.44 20.09 10.42
C SER A 437 1.58 20.92 11.40
N CYS A 438 1.61 20.57 12.70
CA CYS A 438 0.75 21.14 13.72
C CYS A 438 1.49 21.95 14.80
N LEU A 439 0.74 22.67 15.62
CA LEU A 439 1.24 23.41 16.78
C LEU A 439 1.09 22.58 18.06
N ILE A 440 2.21 22.31 18.72
CA ILE A 440 2.35 21.58 19.99
C ILE A 440 3.01 22.51 21.01
N PRO A 441 2.22 23.35 21.72
CA PRO A 441 2.77 24.29 22.69
C PRO A 441 3.54 23.62 23.81
N THR A 442 3.09 22.44 24.28
CA THR A 442 3.70 21.70 25.39
C THR A 442 3.40 20.21 25.28
N ILE A 443 4.40 19.42 24.88
CA ILE A 443 4.26 17.96 24.72
C ILE A 443 4.24 17.20 26.05
N SER A 444 4.77 17.79 27.14
CA SER A 444 4.80 17.14 28.47
C SER A 444 3.41 16.85 29.04
N ASN A 445 2.37 17.47 28.48
CA ASN A 445 0.98 17.24 28.87
C ASN A 445 0.33 16.07 28.14
N PHE A 446 1.04 15.45 27.18
CA PHE A 446 0.51 14.33 26.41
C PHE A 446 0.52 13.09 27.28
N LYS A 447 -0.60 12.39 27.33
CA LYS A 447 -0.70 11.08 27.97
C LYS A 447 -0.81 10.03 26.88
N LEU A 448 0.34 9.48 26.49
CA LEU A 448 0.42 8.37 25.53
C LEU A 448 0.26 7.03 26.27
N PRO A 449 -0.45 6.05 25.69
CA PRO A 449 -0.66 4.76 26.34
C PRO A 449 0.58 3.87 26.19
N ASP A 450 0.83 2.99 27.16
CA ASP A 450 1.95 2.05 27.13
C ASP A 450 1.92 1.07 25.94
N LYS A 451 0.75 0.89 25.32
CA LYS A 451 0.54 0.05 24.14
C LYS A 451 0.97 0.70 22.82
N LEU A 452 1.36 1.98 22.83
CA LEU A 452 1.77 2.68 21.62
C LEU A 452 3.05 2.04 21.05
N VAL A 453 2.97 1.61 19.80
CA VAL A 453 4.05 0.91 19.08
C VAL A 453 4.77 1.87 18.13
N GLN A 454 4.03 2.83 17.56
CA GLN A 454 4.54 3.80 16.59
C GLN A 454 4.18 5.23 16.98
N LEU A 455 5.19 6.09 17.04
CA LEU A 455 5.04 7.53 17.27
C LEU A 455 5.79 8.32 16.20
N GLU A 456 5.05 9.15 15.47
CA GLU A 456 5.60 10.13 14.52
C GLU A 456 5.17 11.55 14.91
N VAL A 457 6.15 12.45 15.06
CA VAL A 457 5.90 13.89 15.25
C VAL A 457 6.81 14.66 14.29
N ARG A 458 6.22 15.25 13.25
CA ARG A 458 6.98 15.92 12.19
C ARG A 458 6.43 17.28 11.81
N PHE A 459 7.32 18.17 11.35
CA PHE A 459 6.96 19.51 10.88
C PHE A 459 6.19 20.35 11.92
N THR A 460 6.47 20.19 13.21
CA THR A 460 5.76 20.91 14.27
C THR A 460 6.58 22.06 14.86
N ASP A 461 5.95 22.87 15.71
CA ASP A 461 6.63 23.92 16.49
C ASP A 461 7.20 23.44 17.84
N LEU A 462 7.28 22.13 18.04
CA LEU A 462 7.82 21.48 19.24
C LEU A 462 9.19 22.05 19.62
N LYS A 463 9.32 22.56 20.85
CA LYS A 463 10.53 23.24 21.34
C LYS A 463 11.48 22.35 22.15
N SER A 464 10.93 21.41 22.92
CA SER A 464 11.68 20.56 23.83
C SER A 464 10.94 19.26 24.11
N LEU A 465 11.72 18.19 24.31
CA LEU A 465 11.28 16.88 24.80
C LEU A 465 11.85 16.58 26.20
N ASN A 466 12.30 17.60 26.94
CA ASN A 466 12.92 17.37 28.25
C ASN A 466 11.94 16.73 29.24
N GLY A 467 12.35 15.63 29.86
CA GLY A 467 11.50 14.86 30.78
C GLY A 467 10.38 14.06 30.11
N PHE A 468 10.31 14.04 28.78
CA PHE A 468 9.30 13.28 28.06
C PHE A 468 9.60 11.77 28.14
N HIS A 469 8.64 11.01 28.65
CA HIS A 469 8.75 9.56 28.75
C HIS A 469 7.97 8.92 27.60
N PHE A 470 8.71 8.28 26.71
CA PHE A 470 8.16 7.49 25.62
C PHE A 470 7.48 6.21 26.16
N PRO A 471 6.40 5.74 25.51
CA PRO A 471 5.79 4.46 25.84
C PRO A 471 6.78 3.30 25.76
N THR A 472 6.69 2.35 26.70
CA THR A 472 7.68 1.26 26.81
C THR A 472 7.58 0.20 25.71
N ALA A 473 6.42 0.07 25.05
CA ALA A 473 6.23 -0.83 23.91
C ALA A 473 6.60 -0.18 22.56
N LEU A 474 7.18 1.03 22.56
CA LEU A 474 7.52 1.74 21.34
C LEU A 474 8.59 0.99 20.57
N MET A 475 8.33 0.72 19.29
CA MET A 475 9.24 0.02 18.39
C MET A 475 9.77 0.93 17.29
N TRP A 476 8.97 1.93 16.92
CA TRP A 476 9.25 2.88 15.87
C TRP A 476 9.01 4.30 16.37
N VAL A 477 10.03 5.15 16.28
CA VAL A 477 9.94 6.56 16.64
C VAL A 477 10.55 7.43 15.54
N ARG A 478 9.80 8.45 15.13
CA ARG A 478 10.30 9.53 14.27
C ARG A 478 9.88 10.87 14.84
N ILE A 479 10.86 11.65 15.27
CA ILE A 479 10.67 13.04 15.66
C ILE A 479 11.56 13.86 14.73
N SER A 480 11.05 14.30 13.59
CA SER A 480 11.90 14.88 12.54
C SER A 480 11.34 16.18 11.99
N ARG A 481 12.20 17.03 11.42
CA ARG A 481 11.77 18.29 10.80
C ARG A 481 11.08 19.25 11.79
N ASN A 482 11.44 19.20 13.08
CA ASN A 482 10.97 20.13 14.12
C ASN A 482 12.04 21.19 14.39
N GLN A 483 12.07 22.26 13.58
CA GLN A 483 13.16 23.25 13.57
C GLN A 483 13.36 24.00 14.90
N LYS A 484 12.33 24.03 15.76
CA LYS A 484 12.40 24.68 17.08
C LYS A 484 12.86 23.74 18.20
N LEU A 485 12.96 22.44 17.93
CA LEU A 485 13.35 21.44 18.92
C LEU A 485 14.84 21.58 19.22
N SER A 486 15.17 21.97 20.45
CA SER A 486 16.56 22.32 20.84
C SER A 486 17.13 21.49 21.98
N SER A 487 16.32 20.62 22.61
CA SER A 487 16.76 19.77 23.73
C SER A 487 15.83 18.57 23.95
N MET A 488 16.42 17.42 24.28
CA MET A 488 15.76 16.16 24.63
C MET A 488 16.53 15.46 25.77
N LYS A 489 16.48 16.00 26.98
CA LYS A 489 17.19 15.48 28.17
C LYS A 489 16.22 14.80 29.12
N ASN A 490 16.70 13.80 29.86
CA ASN A 490 15.93 13.07 30.88
C ASN A 490 14.68 12.37 30.30
N THR A 491 14.82 11.86 29.09
CA THR A 491 13.91 10.90 28.47
C THR A 491 14.32 9.48 28.85
N ASN A 492 13.45 8.52 28.56
CA ASN A 492 13.71 7.09 28.72
C ASN A 492 14.16 6.40 27.41
N LEU A 493 14.71 7.15 26.45
CA LEU A 493 15.04 6.61 25.12
C LEU A 493 16.01 5.42 25.17
N ALA A 494 16.99 5.47 26.08
CA ALA A 494 17.95 4.39 26.33
C ALA A 494 17.33 3.14 27.00
N GLU A 495 16.10 3.23 27.51
CA GLU A 495 15.42 2.12 28.21
C GLU A 495 14.47 1.34 27.27
N LEU A 496 14.24 1.81 26.04
CA LEU A 496 13.29 1.25 25.10
C LEU A 496 13.83 0.00 24.39
N LYS A 497 13.63 -1.17 24.99
CA LYS A 497 14.21 -2.46 24.54
C LYS A 497 13.72 -2.99 23.21
N PHE A 498 12.60 -2.48 22.70
CA PHE A 498 11.98 -2.95 21.45
C PHE A 498 12.19 -1.98 20.29
N LEU A 499 12.91 -0.89 20.53
CA LEU A 499 13.14 0.15 19.55
C LEU A 499 14.11 -0.33 18.48
N PHE A 500 13.68 -0.29 17.22
CA PHE A 500 14.52 -0.68 16.07
C PHE A 500 14.54 0.38 14.96
N TYR A 501 13.64 1.37 14.99
CA TYR A 501 13.65 2.51 14.08
C TYR A 501 13.62 3.82 14.87
N VAL A 502 14.66 4.64 14.68
CA VAL A 502 14.86 5.89 15.39
C VAL A 502 15.29 6.99 14.43
N ASP A 503 14.42 7.95 14.16
CA ASP A 503 14.76 9.10 13.31
C ASP A 503 14.50 10.43 14.03
N PHE A 504 15.59 11.13 14.37
CA PHE A 504 15.60 12.46 14.97
C PHE A 504 16.26 13.51 14.06
N ARG A 505 16.32 13.28 12.74
CA ARG A 505 16.96 14.22 11.81
C ARG A 505 16.16 15.48 11.57
N HIS A 506 16.86 16.50 11.06
CA HIS A 506 16.27 17.77 10.61
C HIS A 506 15.52 18.54 11.71
N ASN A 507 15.86 18.31 12.98
CA ASN A 507 15.40 19.15 14.08
C ASN A 507 16.32 20.37 14.24
N GLY A 508 15.98 21.28 15.15
CA GLY A 508 16.87 22.36 15.55
C GLY A 508 18.15 21.85 16.22
N ASP A 509 19.07 22.77 16.51
CA ASP A 509 20.35 22.43 17.14
C ASP A 509 20.13 21.87 18.56
N LEU A 510 20.26 20.54 18.69
CA LEU A 510 20.09 19.83 19.95
C LEU A 510 21.31 20.06 20.86
N THR A 511 21.19 20.99 21.81
CA THR A 511 22.22 21.30 22.83
C THR A 511 22.35 20.23 23.94
N GLY A 512 21.72 19.07 23.72
CA GLY A 512 21.77 17.88 24.56
C GLY A 512 20.56 16.99 24.32
N SER A 513 20.86 15.74 23.97
CA SER A 513 19.93 14.69 23.62
C SER A 513 20.35 13.42 24.34
N ASP A 514 19.39 12.73 24.96
CA ASP A 514 19.61 11.33 25.29
C ASP A 514 19.65 10.52 23.99
N GLU A 515 20.41 9.42 24.02
CA GLU A 515 20.56 8.50 22.88
C GLU A 515 19.82 7.19 23.18
N PRO A 516 19.35 6.49 22.14
CA PRO A 516 18.79 5.17 22.32
C PRO A 516 19.91 4.17 22.68
N ASP A 517 19.54 2.99 23.21
CA ASP A 517 20.53 1.99 23.65
C ASP A 517 21.41 1.52 22.49
N LYS A 518 22.72 1.74 22.60
CA LYS A 518 23.70 1.38 21.56
C LYS A 518 23.84 -0.13 21.34
N LEU A 519 23.35 -0.94 22.28
CA LEU A 519 23.37 -2.40 22.19
C LEU A 519 22.20 -2.95 21.36
N LEU A 520 21.18 -2.13 21.05
CA LEU A 520 20.07 -2.56 20.20
C LEU A 520 20.48 -2.52 18.72
N ARG A 521 19.88 -3.43 17.95
CA ARG A 521 20.01 -3.47 16.49
C ARG A 521 18.91 -2.61 15.86
N TYR A 522 19.32 -1.65 15.05
CA TYR A 522 18.41 -0.73 14.38
C TYR A 522 18.31 -1.01 12.88
N LYS A 523 17.08 -1.05 12.33
CA LYS A 523 16.85 -0.90 10.88
C LYS A 523 17.37 0.46 10.42
N TYR A 524 17.13 1.46 11.26
CA TYR A 524 17.52 2.83 11.03
C TYR A 524 17.74 3.53 12.37
N SER A 525 18.88 4.20 12.53
CA SER A 525 19.12 5.12 13.63
C SER A 525 19.84 6.36 13.13
N SER A 526 19.21 7.51 13.32
CA SER A 526 19.83 8.80 12.99
C SER A 526 21.06 9.12 13.85
N PHE A 527 21.23 8.44 15.00
CA PHE A 527 22.35 8.63 15.91
C PHE A 527 23.61 7.89 15.47
N SER A 528 23.48 6.67 14.94
CA SER A 528 24.63 5.90 14.43
C SER A 528 25.06 6.34 13.03
N GLN A 529 24.12 6.79 12.18
CA GLN A 529 24.47 7.31 10.85
C GLN A 529 25.24 8.63 10.88
N ALA A 530 25.25 9.36 11.99
CA ALA A 530 26.03 10.58 12.14
C ALA A 530 27.55 10.31 12.21
N GLU A 531 27.97 9.13 12.68
CA GLU A 531 29.38 8.74 12.78
C GLU A 531 29.99 8.35 11.42
N ASN A 532 29.17 8.04 10.41
CA ASN A 532 29.61 7.70 9.05
C ASN A 532 29.52 8.87 8.04
N ARG A 533 29.27 10.11 8.51
CA ARG A 533 29.19 11.30 7.64
C ARG A 533 30.57 11.89 7.35
N ASP A 534 31.37 11.17 6.57
CA ASP A 534 32.25 11.83 5.60
C ASP A 534 31.46 11.98 4.29
N ASP A 535 30.39 12.78 4.35
CA ASP A 535 29.46 13.00 3.24
C ASP A 535 30.15 13.93 2.22
N GLY A 536 30.75 13.34 1.17
CA GLY A 536 31.25 14.08 0.02
C GLY A 536 30.16 14.93 -0.67
N PRO A 537 30.54 15.97 -1.43
CA PRO A 537 29.64 17.00 -1.96
C PRO A 537 28.49 16.48 -2.84
N ALA A 538 28.60 15.28 -3.42
CA ALA A 538 27.56 14.67 -4.26
C ALA A 538 26.28 14.29 -3.48
N ASN A 539 26.40 13.85 -2.23
CA ASN A 539 25.23 13.55 -1.38
C ASN A 539 24.55 14.81 -0.85
N LYS A 540 25.21 15.96 -0.92
CA LYS A 540 24.64 17.26 -0.56
C LYS A 540 23.71 17.78 -1.66
N GLN A 541 24.03 17.48 -2.92
CA GLN A 541 23.22 17.86 -4.07
C GLN A 541 21.95 17.01 -4.17
N ARG A 542 22.05 15.68 -4.02
CA ARG A 542 20.88 14.78 -3.96
C ARG A 542 19.86 15.15 -2.87
N ARG A 543 20.34 15.67 -1.73
CA ARG A 543 19.48 16.16 -0.65
C ARG A 543 18.79 17.49 -0.99
N LEU A 544 19.42 18.34 -1.78
CA LEU A 544 18.77 19.54 -2.31
C LEU A 544 17.71 19.16 -3.35
N ASP A 545 18.03 18.17 -4.20
CA ASP A 545 17.15 17.73 -5.28
C ASP A 545 15.88 17.03 -4.75
N GLU A 546 15.99 16.18 -3.70
CA GLU A 546 14.85 15.59 -2.98
C GLU A 546 14.02 16.63 -2.17
N ASP A 547 14.64 17.71 -1.69
CA ASP A 547 13.93 18.81 -1.01
C ASP A 547 13.27 19.77 -2.04
N THR A 548 13.76 19.88 -3.28
CA THR A 548 13.07 20.63 -4.37
C THR A 548 11.84 19.90 -4.92
N ASP A 549 11.89 18.58 -5.10
CA ASP A 549 10.76 17.80 -5.64
C ASP A 549 9.52 17.79 -4.73
N SER A 550 9.68 18.17 -3.46
CA SER A 550 8.58 18.35 -2.50
C SER A 550 8.21 19.81 -2.22
N SER A 551 8.91 20.78 -2.83
CA SER A 551 8.63 22.22 -2.73
C SER A 551 8.27 22.90 -4.06
N GLU A 552 8.52 22.26 -5.21
CA GLU A 552 8.21 22.81 -6.55
C GLU A 552 6.82 22.42 -7.09
N ALA A 553 6.00 21.71 -6.31
CA ALA A 553 4.58 21.52 -6.64
C ALA A 553 3.67 22.72 -6.26
N GLU A 554 4.25 23.86 -5.86
CA GLU A 554 3.52 25.08 -5.50
C GLU A 554 4.13 26.34 -6.15
N VAL A 555 4.29 26.38 -7.47
CA VAL A 555 4.09 27.59 -8.29
C VAL A 555 3.81 27.17 -9.74
N ASP A 556 2.53 26.98 -10.08
CA ASP A 556 1.86 27.57 -11.25
C ASP A 556 0.35 27.31 -11.21
#